data_AF-A0A857GQ66-F1
#
_entry.id   AF-A0A857GQ66-F1
#
_cell.length_a   1.000
_cell.length_b   1.000
_cell.length_c   1.000
_cell.angle_alpha   90.00
_cell.angle_beta   90.00
_cell.angle_gamma   90.00
#
_symmetry.space_group_name_H-M   'P 1'
#
loop_
_entity.id
_entity.type
_entity.pdbx_description
1 polymer ?
#
loop_
_entity_poly.entity_id
_entity_poly.type
_entity_poly.pdbx_seq_one_letter_code
_entity_poly.pdbx_strand_id
1 'polypeptide(L)'
;MNLDTTMHSLYLVKARFDYLAQQLEQAGHRMAAEELKREAHHFGCQLTQIESVLEDYRIDIAAVQLPPALPRFIGVDMAAVGSERTVVQEVTA
;
A
#
# COMPACT_ATOMS: atom_id res chain seq x y z
N MET A 1 3.21 7.52 -3.43
CA MET A 1 3.89 6.21 -3.60
C MET A 1 2.81 5.14 -3.48
N ASN A 2 2.70 4.21 -4.42
CA ASN A 2 1.67 3.17 -4.42
C ASN A 2 2.26 1.87 -3.82
N LEU A 3 1.70 1.45 -2.67
CA LEU A 3 2.19 0.32 -1.89
C LEU A 3 2.18 -1.00 -2.68
N ASP A 4 1.08 -1.28 -3.38
CA ASP A 4 0.92 -2.50 -4.18
C ASP A 4 1.95 -2.56 -5.31
N THR A 5 2.20 -1.42 -5.95
CA THR A 5 3.22 -1.29 -7.01
C THR A 5 4.62 -1.53 -6.46
N THR A 6 4.91 -1.01 -5.26
CA THR A 6 6.18 -1.24 -4.58
C THR A 6 6.35 -2.72 -4.21
N MET A 7 5.35 -3.35 -3.59
CA MET A 7 5.40 -4.77 -3.24
C MET A 7 5.60 -5.65 -4.47
N HIS A 8 4.84 -5.40 -5.54
CA HIS A 8 5.02 -6.10 -6.81
C HIS A 8 6.45 -5.95 -7.37
N SER A 9 7.01 -4.75 -7.32
CA SER A 9 8.38 -4.49 -7.79
C SER A 9 9.42 -5.27 -6.97
N LEU A 10 9.22 -5.39 -5.66
CA LEU A 10 10.12 -6.16 -4.80
C LEU A 10 10.07 -7.66 -5.13
N TYR A 11 8.89 -8.21 -5.42
CA TYR A 11 8.78 -9.59 -5.90
C TYR A 11 9.49 -9.84 -7.22
N LEU A 12 9.40 -8.89 -8.16
CA LEU A 12 10.15 -8.97 -9.42
C LEU A 12 11.67 -8.96 -9.19
N VAL A 13 12.16 -8.18 -8.23
CA VAL A 13 13.58 -8.19 -7.84
C VAL A 13 13.99 -9.55 -7.28
N LYS A 14 13.19 -10.14 -6.39
CA LYS A 14 13.43 -11.49 -5.84
C LYS A 14 13.53 -12.53 -6.96
N ALA A 15 12.56 -12.54 -7.88
CA ALA A 15 12.55 -13.44 -9.02
C ALA A 15 13.78 -13.24 -9.93
N ARG A 16 14.25 -12.00 -10.08
CA ARG A 16 15.47 -11.69 -10.84
C ARG A 16 16.73 -12.26 -10.17
N PHE A 17 16.82 -12.26 -8.84
CA PHE A 17 17.92 -12.91 -8.14
C PHE A 17 17.94 -14.42 -8.37
N ASP A 18 16.77 -15.08 -8.30
CA ASP A 18 16.68 -16.52 -8.60
C ASP A 18 17.15 -16.83 -10.02
N TYR A 19 16.71 -16.03 -11.00
CA TYR A 19 17.12 -16.17 -12.40
C TYR A 19 18.63 -15.98 -12.58
N LEU A 20 19.21 -14.95 -11.98
CA LEU A 20 20.65 -14.70 -12.03
C LEU A 20 21.46 -15.82 -11.37
N ALA A 21 20.97 -16.38 -10.25
CA ALA A 21 21.61 -17.51 -9.61
C ALA A 21 21.62 -18.75 -10.52
N GLN A 22 20.52 -19.01 -11.23
CA GLN A 22 20.46 -20.08 -12.22
C GLN A 22 21.45 -19.85 -13.38
N GLN A 23 21.58 -18.61 -13.87
CA GLN A 23 22.58 -18.29 -14.91
C GLN A 23 24.03 -18.49 -14.40
N LEU A 24 24.32 -18.10 -13.16
CA LEU A 24 25.63 -18.34 -12.54
C LEU A 24 25.92 -19.84 -12.42
N GLU A 25 24.92 -20.63 -12.05
CA GLU A 25 25.06 -22.09 -11.96
C GLU A 25 25.34 -22.73 -13.33
N GLN A 26 24.61 -22.30 -14.37
CA GLN A 26 24.84 -22.75 -15.75
C GLN A 26 26.22 -22.36 -16.29
N ALA A 27 26.74 -21.20 -15.87
CA ALA A 27 28.09 -20.73 -16.21
C ALA A 27 29.20 -21.42 -15.38
N GLY A 28 28.85 -22.31 -14.44
CA GLY A 28 29.80 -23.03 -13.59
C GLY A 28 30.25 -22.26 -12.34
N HIS A 29 29.69 -21.08 -12.07
CA HIS A 29 29.99 -20.26 -10.89
C HIS A 29 29.19 -20.70 -9.66
N ARG A 30 29.36 -21.96 -9.24
CA ARG A 30 28.55 -22.61 -8.18
C ARG A 30 28.50 -21.84 -6.86
N MET A 31 29.64 -21.35 -6.37
CA MET A 31 29.68 -20.65 -5.08
C MET A 31 28.93 -19.31 -5.13
N ALA A 32 29.06 -18.56 -6.23
CA ALA A 32 28.33 -17.30 -6.41
C ALA A 32 26.83 -17.54 -6.58
N ALA A 33 26.44 -18.61 -7.29
CA ALA A 33 25.05 -19.01 -7.42
C ALA A 33 24.42 -19.35 -6.06
N GLU A 34 25.11 -20.14 -5.24
CA GLU A 34 24.61 -20.52 -3.91
C GLU A 34 24.50 -19.32 -2.96
N GLU A 35 25.48 -18.41 -2.98
CA GLU A 35 25.40 -17.19 -2.18
C GLU A 35 24.21 -16.32 -2.61
N LEU A 36 24.01 -16.17 -3.91
CA LEU A 36 22.88 -15.40 -4.43
C LEU A 36 21.53 -16.05 -4.10
N LYS A 37 21.43 -17.39 -4.13
CA LYS A 37 20.22 -18.11 -3.68
C LYS A 37 19.92 -17.88 -2.20
N ARG A 38 20.96 -17.89 -1.34
CA ARG A 38 20.80 -17.60 0.10
C ARG A 38 20.30 -16.20 0.33
N GLU A 39 20.88 -15.22 -0.37
CA GLU A 39 20.45 -13.82 -0.24
C GLU A 39 19.03 -13.63 -0.78
N ALA A 40 18.67 -14.24 -1.92
CA ALA A 40 17.32 -14.21 -2.47
C ALA A 40 16.28 -14.84 -1.52
N HIS A 41 16.67 -15.90 -0.80
CA HIS A 41 15.84 -16.52 0.22
C HIS A 41 15.65 -15.59 1.43
N HIS A 42 16.73 -15.02 1.96
CA HIS A 42 16.66 -14.07 3.07
C HIS A 42 15.81 -12.85 2.72
N PHE A 43 16.01 -12.28 1.53
CA PHE A 43 15.19 -11.21 0.99
C PHE A 43 13.71 -11.60 0.90
N GLY A 44 13.40 -12.81 0.42
CA GLY A 44 12.04 -13.34 0.41
C GLY A 44 11.39 -13.41 1.79
N CYS A 45 12.14 -13.83 2.82
CA CYS A 45 11.65 -13.84 4.21
C CYS A 45 11.38 -12.43 4.74
N GLN A 46 12.16 -11.43 4.33
CA GLN A 46 11.89 -10.03 4.70
C GLN A 46 10.64 -9.49 3.99
N LEU A 47 10.39 -9.90 2.74
CA LEU A 47 9.17 -9.52 2.01
C LEU A 47 7.91 -10.06 2.70
N THR A 48 7.91 -11.32 3.15
CA THR A 48 6.75 -11.88 3.84
C THR A 48 6.50 -11.21 5.19
N GLN A 49 7.55 -10.77 5.89
CA GLN A 49 7.40 -9.95 7.11
C GLN A 49 6.75 -8.60 6.81
N ILE A 50 7.17 -7.93 5.73
CA ILE A 50 6.56 -6.67 5.29
C ILE A 50 5.08 -6.90 4.94
N GLU A 51 4.76 -7.92 4.17
CA GLU A 51 3.37 -8.26 3.84
C GLU A 51 2.50 -8.47 5.07
N SER A 52 3.01 -9.20 6.07
CA SER A 52 2.29 -9.42 7.33
C SER A 52 1.95 -8.09 8.00
N VAL A 53 2.92 -7.18 8.11
CA VAL A 53 2.69 -5.86 8.71
C VAL A 53 1.70 -5.04 7.88
N LEU A 54 1.81 -5.07 6.54
CA LEU A 54 0.90 -4.34 5.68
C LEU A 54 -0.54 -4.85 5.77
N GLU A 55 -0.73 -6.16 5.93
CA GLU A 55 -2.06 -6.74 6.15
C GLU A 55 -2.62 -6.38 7.53
N ASP A 56 -1.79 -6.44 8.58
CA ASP A 56 -2.18 -6.05 9.96
C ASP A 56 -2.68 -4.60 10.02
N TYR A 57 -2.08 -3.70 9.24
CA TYR A 57 -2.42 -2.27 9.20
C TYR A 57 -3.26 -1.86 7.98
N ARG A 58 -3.83 -2.81 7.21
CA ARG A 58 -4.51 -2.50 5.94
C ARG A 58 -5.62 -1.46 6.08
N ILE A 59 -6.42 -1.56 7.16
CA ILE A 59 -7.54 -0.62 7.41
C ILE A 59 -7.01 0.78 7.73
N ASP A 60 -5.99 0.88 8.58
CA ASP A 60 -5.41 2.16 8.97
C ASP A 60 -4.72 2.85 7.79
N ILE A 61 -4.00 2.08 6.97
CA ILE A 61 -3.39 2.56 5.73
C ILE A 61 -4.47 3.09 4.77
N ALA A 62 -5.57 2.36 4.60
CA ALA A 62 -6.69 2.80 3.76
C ALA A 62 -7.35 4.08 4.31
N ALA A 63 -7.52 4.19 5.63
CA ALA A 63 -8.12 5.35 6.28
C ALA A 63 -7.31 6.64 6.06
N VAL A 64 -5.97 6.56 6.05
CA VAL A 64 -5.08 7.70 5.77
C VAL A 64 -5.04 8.06 4.29
N GLN A 65 -5.30 7.10 3.40
CA GLN A 65 -5.32 7.33 1.95
C GLN A 65 -6.65 7.91 1.45
N LEU A 66 -7.74 7.80 2.23
CA LEU A 66 -8.96 8.53 1.91
C LEU A 66 -8.72 10.04 2.09
N PRO A 67 -9.17 10.88 1.15
CA PRO A 67 -9.24 12.31 1.38
C PRO A 67 -10.03 12.55 2.67
N PRO A 68 -9.65 13.53 3.53
CA PRO A 68 -10.47 13.87 4.67
C PRO A 68 -11.87 14.19 4.13
N ALA A 69 -12.84 13.35 4.48
CA ALA A 69 -14.24 13.68 4.23
C ALA A 69 -14.47 14.97 5.00
N LEU A 70 -14.57 16.08 4.27
CA LEU A 70 -14.97 17.37 4.83
C LEU A 70 -16.21 17.07 5.69
N PRO A 71 -16.21 17.45 6.97
CA PRO A 71 -17.38 17.22 7.80
C PRO A 71 -18.54 17.92 7.11
N ARG A 72 -19.47 17.13 6.58
CA ARG A 72 -20.76 17.64 6.08
C ARG A 72 -21.54 18.04 7.32
N PHE A 73 -21.24 19.21 7.86
CA PHE A 73 -22.12 19.86 8.82
C PHE A 73 -23.39 20.22 8.07
N ILE A 74 -24.40 19.34 8.15
CA ILE A 74 -25.78 19.73 7.89
C ILE A 74 -26.20 20.56 9.11
N GLY A 75 -25.89 21.85 9.08
CA GLY A 75 -26.48 22.80 10.01
C GLY A 75 -27.95 22.94 9.68
N VAL A 76 -28.82 22.28 10.44
CA VAL A 76 -30.24 22.62 10.44
C VAL A 76 -30.35 23.90 11.26
N ASP A 77 -30.56 25.04 10.58
CA ASP A 77 -30.85 26.30 11.26
C ASP A 77 -32.23 26.19 11.91
N MET A 78 -32.23 26.00 13.24
CA MET A 78 -33.45 25.94 14.06
C MET A 78 -33.98 27.35 14.40
N ALA A 79 -33.53 28.41 13.73
CA ALA A 79 -34.01 29.77 13.97
C ALA A 79 -35.36 30.12 13.30
N ALA A 80 -35.96 29.22 12.51
CA ALA A 80 -37.24 29.46 11.86
C ALA A 80 -38.32 28.44 12.29
N VAL A 81 -38.70 28.45 13.57
CA VAL A 81 -40.09 28.10 13.94
C VAL A 81 -40.95 29.29 13.53
N GLY A 82 -41.25 29.39 12.25
CA GLY A 82 -42.09 30.43 11.70
C GLY A 82 -41.84 30.69 10.22
N SER A 83 -42.77 30.20 9.41
CA SER A 83 -42.96 30.53 7.99
C SER A 83 -42.21 29.68 6.97
N GLU A 84 -43.01 29.13 6.07
CA GLU A 84 -42.69 28.22 4.98
C GLU A 84 -41.62 28.79 4.03
N ARG A 85 -40.45 28.15 4.00
CA ARG A 85 -39.63 27.81 2.81
C ARG A 85 -38.24 27.39 3.27
N THR A 86 -37.97 26.09 3.20
CA THR A 86 -36.63 25.53 3.42
C THR A 86 -35.71 26.01 2.29
N VAL A 87 -34.94 27.07 2.53
CA VAL A 87 -33.86 27.46 1.62
C VAL A 87 -32.62 26.69 2.05
N VAL A 88 -32.27 25.66 1.26
CA VAL A 88 -30.98 24.97 1.39
C VAL A 88 -29.94 25.87 0.75
N GLN A 89 -29.16 26.58 1.55
CA GLN A 89 -28.05 27.39 1.07
C GLN A 89 -26.75 26.58 1.21
N GLU A 90 -26.20 26.18 0.07
CA GLU A 90 -24.86 25.57 0.00
C GLU A 90 -23.83 26.69 0.15
N VAL A 91 -23.08 26.68 1.26
CA VAL A 91 -21.98 27.62 1.50
C VAL A 91 -20.68 26.87 1.26
N THR A 92 -20.05 27.15 0.13
CA THR A 92 -18.68 26.75 -0.18
C THR A 92 -17.71 27.64 0.60
N ALA A 93 -16.70 27.04 1.22
CA ALA A 93 -15.62 27.74 1.94
C ALA A 93 -14.70 28.53 1.00
#